data_AF-A0A0N7JA23-F1
#
_entry.id   AF-A0A0N7JA23-F1
#
_cell.length_a   1.000
_cell.length_b   1.000
_cell.length_c   1.000
_cell.angle_alpha   90.00
_cell.angle_beta   90.00
_cell.angle_gamma   90.00
#
_symmetry.space_group_name_H-M   'P 1'
#
loop_
_entity.id
_entity.type
_entity.pdbx_description
1 polymer ?
#
loop_
_entity_poly.entity_id
_entity_poly.type
_entity_poly.pdbx_seq_one_letter_code
_entity_poly.pdbx_strand_id
1 'polypeptide(L)' 'MCAKVLALMALLVLQACSHIQPVAAWQKGNLALPEMTFDDDPLERGYKEHIYSSKEASAGGSGVSGGGCGCN' A
#
# COMPACT_ATOMS: atom_id res chain seq x y z
N MET A 1 -34.88 -23.46 4.81
CA MET A 1 -33.98 -23.66 3.66
C MET A 1 -33.31 -22.36 3.23
N CYS A 2 -34.07 -21.28 2.98
CA CYS A 2 -33.55 -20.00 2.45
C CYS A 2 -32.49 -19.30 3.34
N ALA A 3 -32.62 -19.34 4.67
CA ALA A 3 -31.66 -18.71 5.58
C ALA A 3 -30.25 -19.33 5.51
N LYS A 4 -30.16 -20.65 5.29
CA LYS A 4 -28.88 -21.36 5.12
C LYS A 4 -28.21 -20.99 3.79
N VAL A 5 -29.00 -20.81 2.74
CA VAL A 5 -28.50 -20.38 1.41
C VAL A 5 -27.98 -18.95 1.46
N LEU A 6 -28.70 -18.05 2.13
CA LEU A 6 -28.25 -16.66 2.34
C LEU A 6 -26.97 -16.58 3.17
N ALA A 7 -26.85 -17.38 4.23
CA ALA A 7 -25.63 -17.44 5.04
C ALA A 7 -24.41 -17.95 4.25
N LEU A 8 -24.59 -18.97 3.40
CA LEU A 8 -23.54 -19.48 2.52
C LEU A 8 -23.10 -18.45 1.47
N MET A 9 -24.06 -17.72 0.88
CA MET A 9 -23.76 -16.62 -0.05
C MET A 9 -22.96 -15.51 0.62
N ALA A 10 -23.32 -15.11 1.85
CA ALA A 10 -22.59 -14.09 2.59
C ALA A 10 -21.11 -14.48 2.83
N LEU A 11 -20.85 -15.73 3.23
CA LEU A 11 -19.49 -16.24 3.45
C LEU A 11 -18.61 -16.22 2.19
N LEU A 12 -19.19 -16.43 1.01
CA LEU A 12 -18.46 -16.39 -0.26
C LEU A 12 -18.00 -14.97 -0.62
N VAL A 13 -18.79 -13.94 -0.33
CA VAL A 13 -18.44 -12.55 -0.67
C VAL A 13 -17.26 -12.03 0.16
N LEU A 14 -17.07 -12.54 1.38
CA LEU A 14 -15.92 -12.17 2.22
C LEU A 14 -14.56 -12.67 1.68
N GLN A 15 -14.56 -13.63 0.76
CA GLN A 15 -13.32 -14.20 0.19
C GLN A 15 -12.86 -13.51 -1.11
N ALA A 16 -13.55 -12.46 -1.56
CA ALA A 16 -13.26 -11.83 -2.84
C ALA A 16 -11.87 -11.16 -2.92
N CYS A 17 -11.32 -10.71 -1.78
CA CYS A 17 -10.06 -9.97 -1.74
C CYS A 17 -8.89 -10.78 -1.16
N SER A 18 -9.09 -12.03 -0.75
CA SER A 18 -8.04 -12.82 -0.07
C SER A 18 -7.07 -13.51 -1.04
N HIS A 19 -7.43 -13.63 -2.32
CA HIS A 19 -6.61 -14.29 -3.33
C HIS A 19 -5.79 -13.29 -4.16
N ILE A 20 -4.83 -12.63 -3.49
CA ILE A 20 -3.86 -11.76 -4.15
C ILE A 20 -2.66 -12.61 -4.58
N GLN A 21 -2.32 -12.58 -5.87
CA GLN A 21 -1.13 -13.24 -6.36
C GLN A 21 0.10 -12.42 -5.96
N PRO A 22 1.06 -12.98 -5.19
CA PRO A 22 2.26 -12.25 -4.82
C PRO A 22 3.10 -12.00 -6.07
N VAL A 23 3.53 -10.75 -6.24
CA VAL A 23 4.43 -10.35 -7.31
C VAL A 23 5.86 -10.66 -6.90
N ALA A 24 6.63 -11.27 -7.80
CA ALA A 24 8.03 -11.57 -7.52
C ALA A 24 8.85 -10.27 -7.33
N ALA A 25 9.89 -10.32 -6.49
CA ALA A 25 10.63 -9.12 -6.11
C ALA A 25 11.18 -8.33 -7.32
N TRP A 26 11.65 -9.04 -8.36
CA TRP A 26 12.19 -8.44 -9.58
C TRP A 26 11.12 -7.86 -10.53
N GLN A 27 9.86 -8.27 -10.39
CA GLN A 27 8.75 -7.74 -11.19
C GLN A 27 8.26 -6.38 -10.69
N LYS A 28 8.61 -6.01 -9.44
CA LYS A 28 8.23 -4.71 -8.86
C LYS A 28 8.75 -3.52 -9.65
N GLY A 29 9.90 -3.64 -10.31
CA GLY A 29 10.44 -2.55 -11.14
C GLY A 29 9.51 -2.13 -12.28
N ASN A 30 8.77 -3.08 -12.86
CA ASN A 30 7.79 -2.79 -13.93
C ASN A 30 6.49 -2.15 -13.41
N LEU A 31 6.25 -2.22 -12.09
CA LEU A 31 5.04 -1.73 -11.43
C LEU A 31 5.30 -0.44 -10.62
N ALA A 32 6.54 0.04 -10.59
CA ALA A 32 6.97 1.20 -9.82
C ALA A 32 7.86 2.10 -10.71
N LEU A 33 7.34 2.44 -11.89
CA LEU A 33 8.01 3.34 -12.82
C LEU A 33 8.12 4.76 -12.21
N PRO A 34 9.23 5.48 -12.40
CA PRO A 34 9.41 6.82 -11.83
C PRO A 34 8.29 7.80 -12.18
N GLU A 35 7.76 7.74 -13.40
CA GLU A 35 6.67 8.58 -13.89
C GLU A 35 5.29 8.28 -13.27
N MET A 36 5.16 7.17 -12.54
CA MET A 36 3.95 6.82 -11.79
C MET A 36 3.98 7.36 -10.35
N THR A 37 5.04 8.06 -9.96
CA THR A 37 5.14 8.73 -8.66
C THR A 37 4.15 9.90 -8.58
N PHE A 38 3.67 10.20 -7.37
CA PHE A 38 2.81 11.36 -7.12
C PHE A 38 3.56 12.68 -6.96
N ASP A 39 4.89 12.62 -6.79
CA ASP A 39 5.75 13.79 -6.56
C ASP A 39 6.59 14.14 -7.80
N ASP A 40 6.41 15.34 -8.31
CA ASP A 40 7.12 15.83 -9.49
C ASP A 40 8.60 16.17 -9.23
N ASP A 41 8.93 16.63 -8.01
CA ASP A 41 10.28 17.04 -7.62
C ASP A 41 10.78 16.31 -6.35
N PRO A 42 11.90 15.56 -6.43
CA PRO A 42 12.47 14.89 -5.26
C PRO A 42 12.92 15.84 -4.14
N LEU A 43 13.31 17.08 -4.44
CA LEU A 43 13.71 18.07 -3.45
C LEU A 43 12.50 18.57 -2.66
N GLU A 44 11.42 18.90 -3.36
CA GLU A 44 10.16 19.32 -2.76
C GLU A 44 9.58 18.19 -1.88
N ARG A 45 9.59 16.95 -2.38
CA ARG A 45 9.17 15.77 -1.62
C ARG A 45 9.95 15.62 -0.32
N GLY A 46 11.29 15.71 -0.37
CA GLY A 46 12.14 15.64 0.82
C GLY A 46 11.82 16.73 1.83
N TYR A 47 11.62 17.97 1.35
CA TYR A 47 11.24 19.10 2.21
C TYR A 47 9.90 18.87 2.91
N LYS A 48 8.87 18.40 2.19
CA LYS A 48 7.55 18.08 2.76
C LYS A 48 7.64 16.97 3.81
N GLU A 49 8.38 15.91 3.52
CA GLU A 49 8.60 14.81 4.47
C GLU A 49 9.26 15.27 5.77
N HIS A 50 10.29 16.10 5.67
CA HIS A 50 10.95 16.65 6.85
C HIS A 50 10.00 17.45 7.73
N ILE A 51 9.12 18.27 7.14
CA ILE A 51 8.11 19.02 7.89
C ILE A 51 7.10 18.06 8.53
N TYR A 52 6.62 17.09 7.76
CA TYR A 52 5.57 16.16 8.17
C TYR A 52 6.02 15.30 9.35
N SER A 53 7.18 14.65 9.23
CA SER A 53 7.75 13.82 10.29
C SER A 53 8.05 14.62 11.56
N SER A 54 8.53 15.87 11.41
CA SER A 54 8.79 16.77 12.53
C SER A 54 7.51 17.15 13.29
N LYS A 55 6.39 17.32 12.57
CA LYS A 55 5.09 17.65 13.18
C LYS A 55 4.47 16.45 13.88
N GLU A 56 4.65 15.25 13.33
CA GLU A 56 4.08 14.03 13.88
C GLU A 56 4.94 13.37 14.97
N ALA A 57 6.17 13.87 15.19
CA ALA A 57 7.17 13.19 16.00
C ALA A 57 7.39 11.72 15.59
N SER A 58 7.16 11.43 14.31
CA SER A 58 7.31 10.12 13.69
C SER A 58 8.63 10.03 12.93
N ALA A 59 9.18 8.82 12.80
CA ALA A 59 10.40 8.56 12.05
C ALA A 59 10.17 7.34 11.15
N GLY A 60 10.20 7.53 9.84
CA GLY A 60 9.90 6.44 8.90
C GLY A 60 9.70 6.83 7.44
N GLY A 61 9.38 8.10 7.15
CA GLY A 61 9.10 8.59 5.79
C GLY A 61 7.78 8.05 5.22
N SER A 62 7.15 8.79 4.31
CA SER A 62 5.84 8.41 3.71
C SER A 62 5.91 7.36 2.59
N GLY A 63 7.10 6.91 2.20
CA GLY A 63 7.29 6.08 1.01
C GLY A 63 7.14 4.58 1.25
N VAL A 64 6.30 3.92 0.45
CA VAL A 64 6.26 2.45 0.30
C VAL A 64 7.41 1.95 -0.59
N SER A 65 8.65 2.13 -0.15
CA SER A 65 9.80 1.48 -0.78
C SER A 65 9.79 0.00 -0.39
N GLY A 66 9.54 -0.88 -1.36
CA GLY A 66 9.20 -2.28 -1.13
C GLY A 66 10.22 -3.05 -0.29
N GLY A 67 9.89 -3.30 0.98
CA GLY A 67 10.57 -4.32 1.80
C GLY A 67 10.75 -4.05 3.30
N GLY A 68 10.13 -3.04 3.90
CA GLY A 68 10.31 -2.73 5.32
C GLY A 68 9.00 -2.62 6.10
N CYS A 69 9.06 -2.89 7.41
CA CYS A 69 7.96 -2.79 8.38
C CYS A 69 7.42 -1.34 8.57
N GLY A 70 7.85 -0.38 7.75
CA GLY A 70 7.23 0.94 7.50
C GLY A 70 6.49 1.54 8.68
N CYS A 71 7.12 1.59 9.85
CA CYS A 71 6.53 2.28 10.99
C CYS A 71 6.52 3.78 10.66
N ASN A 72 5.34 4.26 10.27
CA ASN A 72 4.75 5.42 10.91
C ASN A 72 4.08 4.94 12.21
#